data_AF-A0A2G9U3E6-F1
#
_entry.id   AF-A0A2G9U3E6-F1
#
_cell.length_a   1.000
_cell.length_b   1.000
_cell.length_c   1.000
_cell.angle_alpha   90.00
_cell.angle_beta   90.00
_cell.angle_gamma   90.00
#
_symmetry.space_group_name_H-M   'P 1'
#
loop_
_entity.id
_entity.type
_entity.pdbx_description
1 polymer ?
#
loop_
_entity_poly.entity_id
_entity_poly.type
_entity_poly.pdbx_seq_one_letter_code
_entity_poly.pdbx_strand_id
1 'polypeptide(L)'
;MEQICAATCIFEGTADQVHHAEKKLYALAQKYEGVVGGEERGKYGYRLTFAIAYMRDLGMEYGVLGESFETSAPWDKVLNLCRNVKELIKRKSKELGIKWAIVSCR
;
A
#
# COMPACT_ATOMS: atom_id res chain seq x y z
N MET A 1 12.16 -14.10 6.02
CA MET A 1 12.01 -13.14 4.92
C MET A 1 12.06 -11.76 5.52
N GLU A 2 13.11 -11.00 5.24
CA GLU A 2 13.13 -9.57 5.50
C GLU A 2 12.01 -8.94 4.66
N GLN A 3 11.07 -8.25 5.32
CA GLN A 3 9.94 -7.61 4.66
C GLN A 3 10.21 -6.12 4.60
N ILE A 4 10.38 -5.60 3.38
CA ILE A 4 10.46 -4.17 3.13
C ILE A 4 9.03 -3.64 2.93
N CYS A 5 8.71 -2.52 3.57
CA CYS A 5 7.52 -1.72 3.26
C CYS A 5 7.94 -0.32 2.83
N ALA A 6 7.09 0.35 2.05
CA ALA A 6 7.32 1.71 1.61
C ALA A 6 6.13 2.60 1.99
N ALA A 7 6.42 3.84 2.36
CA ALA A 7 5.44 4.89 2.52
C ALA A 7 5.71 5.98 1.48
N THR A 8 4.69 6.35 0.71
CA THR A 8 4.72 7.50 -0.20
C THR A 8 4.04 8.67 0.50
N CYS A 9 4.72 9.81 0.60
CA CYS A 9 4.22 10.98 1.31
C CYS A 9 4.09 12.16 0.34
N ILE A 10 3.04 12.96 0.55
CA ILE A 10 2.79 14.20 -0.17
C ILE A 10 2.69 15.31 0.87
N PHE A 11 3.34 16.43 0.60
CA PHE A 11 3.34 17.61 1.46
C PHE A 11 2.81 18.78 0.65
N GLU A 12 1.82 19.47 1.18
CA GLU A 12 1.16 20.60 0.53
C GLU A 12 1.06 21.77 1.51
N GLY A 13 1.25 22.99 1.02
CA GLY A 13 1.28 24.22 1.83
C GLY A 13 2.27 25.25 1.28
N THR A 14 2.66 26.22 2.12
CA THR A 14 3.76 27.13 1.78
C THR A 14 5.10 26.39 1.76
N ALA A 15 6.11 26.94 1.07
CA ALA A 15 7.45 26.35 1.02
C ALA A 15 8.02 26.07 2.42
N ASP A 16 7.85 27.00 3.36
CA ASP A 16 8.32 26.85 4.74
C ASP A 16 7.58 25.74 5.50
N GLN A 17 6.25 25.62 5.30
CA GLN A 17 5.44 24.57 5.92
C GLN A 17 5.83 23.19 5.41
N VAL A 18 6.01 23.05 4.09
CA VAL A 18 6.44 21.82 3.44
C VAL A 18 7.83 21.41 3.94
N HIS A 19 8.79 22.33 3.93
CA HIS A 19 10.15 22.06 4.41
C HIS A 19 10.17 21.59 5.87
N HIS A 20 9.38 22.24 6.73
CA HIS A 20 9.29 21.86 8.14
C HIS A 20 8.62 20.50 8.36
N ALA A 21 7.55 20.20 7.63
CA ALA A 21 6.84 18.93 7.72
C ALA A 21 7.69 17.75 7.21
N GLU A 22 8.37 17.94 6.08
CA GLU A 22 9.28 16.95 5.49
C GLU A 22 10.42 16.61 6.47
N LYS A 23 11.11 17.63 6.99
CA LYS A 23 12.20 17.45 7.96
C LYS A 23 11.76 16.69 9.21
N LYS A 24 10.57 17.01 9.75
CA LYS A 24 10.00 16.31 10.90
C LYS A 24 9.70 14.84 10.59
N LEU A 25 9.09 14.56 9.44
CA LEU A 25 8.75 13.19 9.05
C LEU A 25 10.01 12.35 8.84
N TYR A 26 11.05 12.90 8.21
CA TYR A 26 12.30 12.19 7.97
C TYR A 26 13.06 11.90 9.27
N ALA A 27 13.09 12.84 10.22
CA ALA A 27 13.64 12.59 11.54
C ALA A 27 12.89 11.48 12.29
N LEU A 28 11.56 11.43 12.16
CA LEU A 28 10.74 10.36 12.72
C LEU A 28 11.03 9.02 12.04
N ALA A 29 11.10 8.99 10.71
CA ALA A 29 11.41 7.79 9.95
C ALA A 29 12.77 7.20 10.34
N GLN A 30 13.79 8.05 10.51
CA GLN A 30 15.12 7.63 10.95
C GLN A 30 15.11 6.95 12.33
N LYS A 31 14.24 7.39 13.25
CA LYS A 31 14.05 6.76 14.57
C LYS A 31 13.56 5.31 14.46
N TYR A 32 12.86 4.97 13.38
CA TYR A 32 12.37 3.62 13.08
C TYR A 32 13.16 2.95 11.94
N GLU A 33 14.42 3.33 11.75
CA GLU A 33 15.34 2.75 10.75
C GLU A 33 14.85 2.90 9.30
N GLY A 34 13.98 3.87 9.04
CA GLY A 34 13.49 4.19 7.71
C GLY A 34 14.55 4.82 6.82
N VAL A 35 14.53 4.46 5.53
CA VAL A 35 15.44 4.99 4.50
C VAL A 35 14.64 5.87 3.52
N VAL A 36 15.20 7.04 3.18
CA VAL A 36 14.57 7.96 2.23
C VAL A 36 14.68 7.40 0.80
N GLY A 37 13.54 7.09 0.19
CA GLY A 37 13.44 6.46 -1.13
C GLY A 37 13.50 7.40 -2.34
N GLY A 38 13.60 8.72 -2.12
CA GLY A 38 13.65 9.74 -3.18
C GLY A 38 12.28 10.19 -3.72
N GLU A 39 12.22 11.43 -4.20
CA GLU A 39 10.98 12.10 -4.64
C GLU A 39 10.34 11.45 -5.87
N GLU A 40 11.13 10.98 -6.84
CA GLU A 40 10.61 10.40 -8.08
C GLU A 40 9.69 9.20 -7.83
N ARG A 41 10.06 8.34 -6.86
CA ARG A 41 9.25 7.17 -6.47
C ARG A 41 7.93 7.60 -5.84
N GLY A 42 7.94 8.70 -5.07
CA GLY A 42 6.73 9.28 -4.49
C GLY A 42 5.77 9.81 -5.56
N LYS A 43 6.28 10.59 -6.51
CA LYS A 43 5.50 11.12 -7.65
C LYS A 43 4.91 9.99 -8.50
N TYR A 44 5.69 8.95 -8.76
CA TYR A 44 5.23 7.78 -9.51
C TYR A 44 4.10 7.03 -8.78
N GLY A 45 4.27 6.77 -7.48
CA GLY A 45 3.25 6.10 -6.66
C GLY A 45 1.92 6.85 -6.62
N TYR A 46 1.95 8.18 -6.52
CA TYR A 46 0.74 8.99 -6.58
C TYR A 46 0.02 8.87 -7.92
N ARG A 47 0.75 8.99 -9.04
CA ARG A 47 0.20 8.85 -10.39
C ARG A 47 -0.43 7.47 -10.62
N LEU A 48 0.16 6.41 -10.06
CA LEU A 48 -0.35 5.05 -10.20
C LEU A 48 -1.77 4.90 -9.64
N THR A 49 -2.19 5.73 -8.68
CA THR A 49 -3.57 5.76 -8.16
C THR A 49 -4.61 5.92 -9.27
N PHE A 50 -4.31 6.75 -10.27
CA PHE A 50 -5.21 6.98 -11.41
C PHE A 50 -5.10 5.89 -12.50
N ALA A 51 -4.01 5.12 -12.51
CA ALA A 51 -3.77 4.08 -13.50
C ALA A 51 -4.30 2.70 -13.08
N ILE A 52 -4.46 2.44 -11.76
CA ILE A 52 -4.85 1.12 -11.25
C ILE A 52 -6.20 0.65 -11.81
N ALA A 53 -7.15 1.55 -12.04
CA ALA A 53 -8.45 1.19 -12.62
C ALA A 53 -8.30 0.54 -14.01
N TYR A 54 -7.41 1.07 -14.86
CA TYR A 54 -7.15 0.52 -16.20
C TYR A 54 -6.49 -0.86 -16.17
N MET A 55 -5.73 -1.17 -15.12
CA MET A 55 -5.14 -2.51 -14.96
C MET A 55 -6.21 -3.59 -14.73
N ARG A 56 -7.37 -3.24 -14.17
CA ARG A 56 -8.48 -4.19 -13.96
C ARG A 56 -9.05 -4.65 -15.30
N ASP A 57 -9.36 -3.69 -16.18
CA ASP A 57 -9.92 -3.98 -17.50
C ASP A 57 -8.97 -4.84 -18.31
N LEU A 58 -7.68 -4.47 -18.32
CA LEU A 58 -6.63 -5.30 -18.91
C LEU A 58 -6.59 -6.71 -18.30
N GLY A 59 -6.63 -6.82 -16.97
CA GLY A 59 -6.62 -8.13 -16.29
C GLY A 59 -7.78 -9.04 -16.72
N MET A 60 -8.97 -8.47 -16.90
CA MET A 60 -10.15 -9.23 -17.34
C MET A 60 -9.99 -9.82 -18.74
N GLU A 61 -9.27 -9.15 -19.66
CA GLU A 61 -8.94 -9.70 -20.98
C GLU A 61 -8.10 -10.98 -20.90
N TYR A 62 -7.36 -11.19 -19.80
CA TYR A 62 -6.53 -12.36 -19.55
C TYR A 62 -7.12 -13.31 -18.48
N GLY A 63 -8.41 -13.17 -18.16
CA GLY A 63 -9.10 -14.03 -17.19
C GLY A 63 -8.68 -13.80 -15.74
N VAL A 64 -8.10 -12.63 -15.43
CA VAL A 64 -7.78 -12.21 -14.07
C VAL A 64 -8.90 -11.32 -13.56
N LEU A 65 -9.54 -11.75 -12.48
CA LEU A 65 -10.54 -10.95 -11.77
C LEU A 65 -9.94 -10.42 -10.47
N GLY A 66 -10.26 -9.17 -10.14
CA GLY A 66 -9.79 -8.52 -8.93
C GLY A 66 -10.64 -7.31 -8.57
N GLU A 67 -10.71 -7.03 -7.28
CA GLU A 67 -11.48 -5.92 -6.72
C GLU A 67 -10.70 -5.31 -5.55
N SER A 68 -10.86 -4.00 -5.33
CA SER A 68 -10.36 -3.34 -4.12
C SER A 68 -11.47 -3.25 -3.08
N PHE A 69 -11.08 -3.28 -1.80
CA PHE A 69 -12.00 -3.06 -0.69
C PHE A 69 -11.25 -2.39 0.46
N GLU A 70 -11.99 -1.76 1.36
CA GLU A 70 -11.44 -0.95 2.44
C GLU A 70 -12.23 -1.08 3.76
N THR A 71 -11.57 -0.73 4.86
CA THR A 71 -12.17 -0.64 6.19
C THR A 71 -11.32 0.28 7.09
N SER A 72 -11.88 0.72 8.21
CA SER A 72 -11.15 1.46 9.25
C SER A 72 -11.05 0.61 10.52
N ALA A 73 -9.96 0.76 11.27
CA ALA A 73 -9.72 -0.02 12.48
C ALA A 73 -8.91 0.75 13.53
N PRO A 74 -9.05 0.43 14.82
CA PRO A 74 -8.15 0.91 15.86
C PRO A 74 -6.70 0.51 15.60
N TRP A 75 -5.75 1.38 15.97
CA TRP A 75 -4.31 1.18 15.75
C TRP A 75 -3.79 -0.16 16.29
N ASP A 76 -4.26 -0.59 17.46
CA ASP A 76 -3.85 -1.85 18.11
C ASP A 76 -4.38 -3.10 17.37
N LYS A 77 -5.29 -2.94 16.40
CA LYS A 77 -5.87 -4.03 15.60
C LYS A 77 -5.31 -4.10 14.18
N VAL A 78 -4.69 -3.04 13.65
CA VAL A 78 -4.30 -2.92 12.22
C VAL A 78 -3.48 -4.13 11.74
N LEU A 79 -2.39 -4.46 12.44
CA LEU A 79 -1.49 -5.55 12.01
C LEU A 79 -2.19 -6.91 12.00
N ASN A 80 -3.04 -7.18 12.99
CA ASN A 80 -3.79 -8.44 13.07
C ASN A 80 -4.87 -8.50 12.00
N LEU A 81 -5.58 -7.40 11.76
CA LEU A 81 -6.58 -7.32 10.69
C LEU A 81 -5.94 -7.60 9.33
N CYS A 82 -4.86 -6.89 8.97
CA CYS A 82 -4.17 -7.08 7.70
C CYS A 82 -3.67 -8.52 7.51
N ARG A 83 -3.09 -9.13 8.55
CA ARG A 83 -2.62 -10.52 8.50
C ARG A 83 -3.77 -11.50 8.31
N ASN A 84 -4.82 -11.38 9.12
CA ASN A 84 -5.92 -12.34 9.18
C ASN A 84 -6.79 -12.28 7.92
N VAL A 85 -7.02 -11.09 7.36
CA VAL A 85 -7.76 -10.93 6.09
C VAL A 85 -7.00 -11.57 4.94
N LYS A 86 -5.68 -11.34 4.84
CA LYS A 86 -4.83 -11.98 3.81
C LYS A 86 -4.85 -13.50 3.91
N GLU A 87 -4.77 -14.02 5.14
CA GLU A 87 -4.81 -15.47 5.38
C GLU A 87 -6.20 -16.06 5.04
N LEU A 88 -7.27 -15.39 5.45
CA LEU A 88 -8.64 -15.80 5.15
C LEU A 88 -8.89 -15.89 3.64
N ILE A 89 -8.46 -14.87 2.88
CA ILE A 89 -8.62 -14.85 1.42
C ILE A 89 -7.89 -16.03 0.80
N LYS A 90 -6.60 -16.24 1.13
CA LYS A 90 -5.82 -17.38 0.63
C LYS A 90 -6.49 -18.73 0.94
N ARG A 91 -6.95 -18.90 2.17
CA ARG A 91 -7.65 -20.12 2.60
C ARG A 91 -8.94 -20.34 1.83
N LYS A 92 -9.81 -19.32 1.73
CA LYS A 92 -11.09 -19.42 1.01
C LYS A 92 -10.90 -19.63 -0.49
N SER A 93 -9.91 -18.97 -1.09
CA SER A 93 -9.55 -19.22 -2.50
C SER A 93 -9.18 -20.68 -2.72
N LYS A 94 -8.36 -21.26 -1.83
CA LYS A 94 -7.99 -22.69 -1.91
C LYS A 94 -9.20 -23.63 -1.75
N GLU A 95 -10.09 -23.35 -0.79
CA GLU A 95 -11.33 -24.12 -0.59
C GLU A 95 -12.24 -24.11 -1.83
N LEU A 96 -12.25 -23.01 -2.58
CA LEU A 96 -13.03 -22.84 -3.81
C LEU A 96 -12.29 -23.36 -5.07
N GLY A 97 -11.11 -23.97 -4.92
CA GLY A 97 -10.34 -24.51 -6.05
C GLY A 97 -9.59 -23.45 -6.87
N ILE A 98 -9.48 -22.21 -6.38
CA ILE A 98 -8.72 -21.15 -7.05
C ILE A 98 -7.22 -21.43 -6.87
N LYS A 99 -6.54 -21.74 -7.98
CA LYS A 99 -5.11 -22.10 -8.00
C LYS A 99 -4.19 -20.95 -7.59
N TRP A 100 -4.52 -19.73 -8.00
CA TRP A 100 -3.68 -18.54 -7.77
C TRP A 100 -4.54 -17.38 -7.24
N ALA A 101 -4.18 -16.88 -6.07
CA ALA A 101 -4.83 -15.71 -5.46
C ALA A 101 -3.77 -14.74 -4.96
N ILE A 102 -3.94 -13.46 -5.31
CA ILE A 102 -3.06 -12.37 -4.89
C ILE A 102 -3.85 -11.46 -3.95
N VAL A 103 -3.24 -11.12 -2.81
CA VAL A 103 -3.81 -10.17 -1.86
C VAL A 103 -2.71 -9.30 -1.27
N SER A 104 -2.90 -8.00 -1.33
CA SER A 104 -2.01 -6.99 -0.74
C SER A 104 -2.84 -5.99 0.08
N CYS A 105 -2.17 -5.18 0.90
CA CYS A 105 -2.80 -4.06 1.60
C CYS A 105 -1.77 -2.94 1.68
N ARG A 106 -2.25 -1.72 1.86
CA ARG A 106 -1.47 -0.51 2.09
C ARG A 106 -2.18 0.33 3.13
#